data_AF-A0A2W2CCI9-F1
#
_entry.id   AF-A0A2W2CCI9-F1
#
_cell.length_a   1.000
_cell.length_b   1.000
_cell.length_c   1.000
_cell.angle_alpha   90.00
_cell.angle_beta   90.00
_cell.angle_gamma   90.00
#
_symmetry.space_group_name_H-M   'P 1'
#
loop_
_entity.id
_entity.type
_entity.pdbx_description
1 polymer ?
#
loop_
_entity_poly.entity_id
_entity_poly.type
_entity_poly.pdbx_seq_one_letter_code
_entity_poly.pdbx_strand_id
1 'polypeptide(L)'
;MPPVHLPPGYPPPYGPPAPPRGSTTRSTVIGIVVAAATVLVFGFCACLGVAGWLVGAEGRYSGDPYAEEPYYDPYDDDEEPEVGGWPTAESTPTLRPAQTPSDGPGKVTVVYEVTGDGPADLEYYDANGDFIQVERVKLPWRQRLRMHDDNRVMVLASNSDGEATIACRVTVDGARVAEDASDWAVNCTG
;
A
#
# COMPACT_ATOMS: atom_id res chain seq x y z
N MET A 1 -19.07 44.85 -81.19
CA MET A 1 -19.55 43.75 -80.32
C MET A 1 -20.76 44.26 -79.56
N PRO A 2 -21.94 43.64 -79.69
CA PRO A 2 -23.15 44.09 -79.00
C PRO A 2 -23.08 43.80 -77.48
N PRO A 3 -23.73 44.61 -76.63
CA PRO A 3 -23.72 44.42 -75.18
C PRO A 3 -24.62 43.24 -74.78
N VAL A 4 -24.01 42.23 -74.17
CA VAL A 4 -24.69 41.03 -73.67
C VAL A 4 -25.58 41.44 -72.48
N HIS A 5 -26.89 41.44 -72.69
CA HIS A 5 -27.85 41.60 -71.60
C HIS A 5 -28.06 40.24 -70.94
N LEU A 6 -27.63 40.10 -69.70
CA LEU A 6 -27.84 38.88 -68.90
C LEU A 6 -29.31 38.79 -68.46
N PRO A 7 -29.95 37.61 -68.51
CA PRO A 7 -31.34 37.44 -68.11
C PRO A 7 -31.55 37.67 -66.60
N PRO A 8 -32.76 38.10 -66.18
CA PRO A 8 -33.06 38.37 -64.77
C PRO A 8 -33.00 37.08 -63.94
N GLY A 9 -32.20 37.08 -62.86
CA GLY A 9 -32.07 35.94 -61.95
C GLY A 9 -30.64 35.42 -61.74
N TYR A 10 -29.64 36.02 -62.38
CA TYR A 10 -28.24 35.63 -62.15
C TYR A 10 -27.72 36.21 -60.82
N PRO A 11 -27.18 35.39 -59.89
CA PRO A 11 -26.56 35.91 -58.67
C PRO A 11 -25.32 36.74 -59.02
N PRO A 12 -25.00 37.80 -58.24
CA PRO A 12 -23.85 38.65 -58.53
C PRO A 12 -22.55 37.83 -58.51
N PRO A 13 -21.54 38.20 -59.32
CA PRO A 13 -20.25 37.53 -59.31
C PRO A 13 -19.66 37.56 -57.89
N TYR A 14 -19.21 36.40 -57.41
CA TYR A 14 -18.55 36.29 -56.11
C TYR A 14 -17.34 37.23 -56.05
N GLY A 15 -17.44 38.26 -55.20
CA GLY A 15 -16.29 39.06 -54.78
C GLY A 15 -15.46 38.28 -53.76
N PRO A 16 -14.13 38.49 -53.70
CA PRO A 16 -13.30 37.84 -52.70
C PRO A 16 -13.76 38.25 -51.28
N PRO A 17 -13.73 37.32 -50.31
CA PRO A 17 -14.18 37.60 -48.95
C PRO A 17 -13.35 38.71 -48.30
N ALA A 18 -14.01 39.53 -47.48
CA ALA A 18 -13.34 40.55 -46.68
C ALA A 18 -12.35 39.91 -45.69
N PRO A 19 -11.17 40.53 -45.43
CA PRO A 19 -10.22 39.98 -44.48
C PRO A 19 -10.83 39.97 -43.06
N PRO A 20 -10.56 38.93 -42.25
CA PRO A 20 -11.07 38.86 -40.90
C PRO A 20 -10.52 40.01 -40.06
N ARG A 21 -11.40 40.70 -39.32
CA ARG A 21 -11.00 41.66 -38.28
C ARG A 21 -10.39 40.88 -37.11
N GLY A 22 -9.06 40.86 -37.03
CA GLY A 22 -8.33 40.22 -35.94
C GLY A 22 -8.53 40.95 -34.62
N SER A 23 -9.09 40.27 -33.61
CA SER A 23 -9.09 40.72 -32.21
C SER A 23 -7.74 40.33 -31.57
N THR A 24 -6.69 41.07 -31.89
CA THR A 24 -5.29 40.68 -31.59
C THR A 24 -4.90 40.81 -30.12
N THR A 25 -5.69 41.47 -29.27
CA THR A 25 -5.23 41.81 -27.92
C THR A 25 -5.38 40.66 -26.91
N ARG A 26 -6.41 39.80 -27.06
CA ARG A 26 -6.71 38.76 -26.05
C ARG A 26 -5.90 37.47 -26.27
N SER A 27 -5.57 37.13 -27.53
CA SER A 27 -4.77 35.95 -27.86
C SER A 27 -3.28 36.12 -27.54
N THR A 28 -2.72 37.33 -27.72
CA THR A 28 -1.33 37.62 -27.35
C THR A 28 -1.13 37.59 -25.83
N VAL A 29 -2.10 38.07 -25.04
CA VAL A 29 -2.03 38.01 -23.58
C VAL A 29 -2.09 36.56 -23.09
N ILE A 30 -2.97 35.73 -23.65
CA ILE A 30 -3.03 34.29 -23.32
C ILE A 30 -1.72 33.59 -23.71
N GLY A 31 -1.15 33.90 -24.88
CA GLY A 31 0.14 33.36 -25.31
C GLY A 31 1.29 33.72 -24.37
N ILE A 32 1.35 34.96 -23.89
CA ILE A 32 2.37 35.42 -22.93
C ILE A 32 2.19 34.73 -21.58
N VAL A 33 0.95 34.60 -21.08
CA VAL A 33 0.68 33.93 -19.81
C VAL A 33 1.05 32.44 -19.87
N VAL A 34 0.72 31.75 -20.96
CA VAL A 34 1.10 30.34 -21.16
C VAL A 34 2.61 30.19 -21.26
N ALA A 35 3.30 31.06 -22.01
CA ALA A 35 4.76 31.02 -22.12
C ALA A 35 5.46 31.33 -20.79
N ALA A 36 4.96 32.30 -20.02
CA ALA A 36 5.49 32.60 -18.69
C ALA A 36 5.25 31.45 -17.71
N ALA A 37 4.05 30.85 -17.73
CA ALA A 37 3.71 29.71 -16.90
C ALA A 37 4.57 28.49 -17.25
N THR A 38 4.80 28.19 -18.54
CA THR A 38 5.68 27.08 -18.93
C THR A 38 7.11 27.33 -18.50
N VAL A 39 7.67 28.53 -18.70
CA VAL A 39 9.03 28.86 -18.24
C VAL A 39 9.17 28.74 -16.72
N LEU A 40 8.17 29.20 -15.96
CA LEU A 40 8.16 29.08 -14.51
C LEU A 40 8.06 27.63 -14.05
N VAL A 41 7.18 26.83 -14.66
CA VAL A 41 7.03 25.40 -14.33
C VAL A 41 8.28 24.61 -14.69
N PHE A 42 8.84 24.80 -15.90
CA PHE A 42 10.08 24.12 -16.30
C PHE A 42 11.28 24.58 -15.46
N GLY A 43 11.39 25.87 -15.15
CA GLY A 43 12.43 26.40 -14.26
C GLY A 43 12.31 25.85 -12.85
N PHE A 44 11.10 25.79 -12.30
CA PHE A 44 10.84 25.24 -10.97
C PHE A 44 11.08 23.72 -10.93
N CYS A 45 10.60 22.95 -11.92
CA CYS A 45 10.89 21.53 -12.05
C CYS A 45 12.39 21.25 -12.23
N ALA A 46 13.12 22.07 -12.98
CA ALA A 46 14.56 21.93 -13.13
C ALA A 46 15.30 22.21 -11.80
N CYS A 47 14.90 23.24 -11.06
CA CYS A 47 15.47 23.55 -9.75
C CYS A 47 15.18 22.45 -8.70
N LEU A 48 13.95 21.94 -8.63
CA LEU A 48 13.58 20.85 -7.73
C LEU A 48 14.22 19.51 -8.13
N GLY A 49 14.36 19.25 -9.43
CA GLY A 49 15.04 18.07 -9.94
C GLY A 49 16.53 18.07 -9.60
N VAL A 50 17.23 19.20 -9.73
CA VAL A 50 18.65 19.31 -9.40
C VAL A 50 18.89 19.32 -7.88
N ALA A 51 18.05 20.00 -7.09
CA ALA A 51 18.13 19.94 -5.63
C ALA A 51 17.84 18.53 -5.10
N GLY A 52 16.82 17.85 -5.63
CA GLY A 52 16.54 16.44 -5.34
C GLY A 52 17.64 15.49 -5.86
N TRP A 53 18.36 15.85 -6.93
CA TRP A 53 19.47 15.05 -7.45
C TRP A 53 20.74 15.20 -6.60
N LEU A 54 21.01 16.38 -6.05
CA LEU A 54 22.15 16.64 -5.17
C LEU A 54 21.91 16.12 -3.74
N VAL A 55 20.69 16.24 -3.21
CA VAL A 55 20.32 15.67 -1.89
C VAL A 55 20.05 14.16 -1.99
N GLY A 56 19.58 13.68 -3.14
CA GLY A 56 19.38 12.25 -3.40
C GLY A 56 20.62 11.51 -3.90
N ALA A 57 21.72 12.19 -4.23
CA ALA A 57 22.99 11.54 -4.58
C ALA A 57 23.65 10.87 -3.37
N GLU A 58 23.24 11.22 -2.14
CA GLU A 58 23.65 10.55 -0.91
C GLU A 58 22.79 9.31 -0.60
N GLY A 59 21.69 9.11 -1.32
CA GLY A 59 20.72 8.02 -1.12
C GLY A 59 20.50 7.11 -2.32
N ARG A 60 21.29 7.24 -3.41
CA ARG A 60 21.24 6.29 -4.52
C ARG A 60 21.95 5.01 -4.11
N TYR A 61 21.13 4.05 -3.70
CA TYR A 61 21.36 2.63 -3.95
C TYR A 61 22.65 2.10 -3.32
N SER A 62 22.63 1.94 -1.99
CA SER A 62 23.36 0.84 -1.38
C SER A 62 22.82 -0.43 -2.03
N GLY A 63 23.53 -0.92 -3.04
CA GLY A 63 23.28 -2.21 -3.65
C GLY A 63 23.19 -3.26 -2.56
N ASP A 64 22.26 -4.19 -2.75
CA ASP A 64 22.01 -5.30 -1.87
C ASP A 64 23.30 -5.94 -1.31
N PRO A 65 23.31 -6.38 -0.04
CA PRO A 65 24.40 -7.13 0.57
C PRO A 65 24.44 -8.60 0.10
N TYR A 66 24.12 -8.88 -1.16
CA TYR A 66 24.45 -10.16 -1.76
C TYR A 66 25.94 -10.16 -2.08
N ALA A 67 26.74 -10.53 -1.08
CA ALA A 67 28.06 -11.04 -1.33
C ALA A 67 27.90 -12.28 -2.24
N GLU A 68 28.28 -12.15 -3.51
CA GLU A 68 28.73 -13.31 -4.28
C GLU A 68 30.04 -13.77 -3.64
N GLU A 69 29.97 -14.51 -2.54
CA GLU A 69 31.10 -15.32 -2.12
C GLU A 69 31.23 -16.46 -3.14
N PRO A 70 32.42 -16.70 -3.70
CA PRO A 70 32.63 -17.86 -4.56
C PRO A 70 32.34 -19.10 -3.72
N TYR A 71 31.37 -19.91 -4.14
CA TYR A 71 31.05 -21.17 -3.51
C TYR A 71 32.27 -22.10 -3.64
N TYR A 72 33.18 -22.02 -2.68
CA TYR A 72 34.21 -23.00 -2.44
C TYR A 72 33.58 -24.04 -1.54
N ASP A 73 33.33 -25.22 -2.10
CA ASP A 73 32.87 -26.41 -1.40
C ASP A 73 34.09 -27.29 -1.10
N PRO A 74 34.66 -27.24 0.12
CA PRO A 74 35.78 -28.09 0.50
C PRO A 74 35.36 -29.45 1.06
N TYR A 75 34.08 -29.84 0.98
CA TYR A 75 33.59 -31.08 1.60
C TYR A 75 33.02 -32.06 0.57
N ASP A 76 33.79 -32.30 -0.48
CA ASP A 76 33.85 -33.62 -1.11
C ASP A 76 35.04 -34.35 -0.47
N ASP A 77 34.74 -35.50 0.13
CA ASP A 77 35.59 -36.41 0.91
C ASP A 77 35.75 -36.17 2.43
N ASP A 78 35.52 -37.29 3.14
CA ASP A 78 35.92 -37.66 4.50
C ASP A 78 34.95 -37.36 5.68
N GLU A 79 34.12 -38.39 5.95
CA GLU A 79 33.54 -38.80 7.25
C GLU A 79 32.89 -37.73 8.14
N GLU A 80 31.55 -37.64 8.05
CA GLU A 80 30.67 -36.90 8.95
C GLU A 80 30.87 -37.36 10.42
N PRO A 81 31.52 -36.58 11.30
CA PRO A 81 31.47 -36.86 12.72
C PRO A 81 30.09 -36.43 13.21
N GLU A 82 29.39 -37.30 13.93
CA GLU A 82 28.13 -36.96 14.60
C GLU A 82 28.35 -35.83 15.63
N VAL A 83 28.25 -34.58 15.18
CA VAL A 83 28.30 -33.40 16.04
C VAL A 83 26.87 -32.95 16.29
N GLY A 84 26.50 -33.08 17.57
CA GLY A 84 25.24 -32.71 18.20
C GLY A 84 24.41 -31.69 17.46
N GLY A 85 23.14 -32.08 17.27
CA GLY A 85 22.12 -31.29 16.61
C GLY A 85 22.23 -29.81 16.94
N TRP A 86 22.11 -29.01 15.88
CA TRP A 86 21.64 -27.64 15.97
C TRP A 86 20.58 -27.57 17.07
N PRO A 87 20.53 -26.52 17.92
CA PRO A 87 19.32 -26.26 18.66
C PRO A 87 18.23 -26.09 17.60
N THR A 88 17.52 -27.18 17.29
CA THR A 88 16.21 -27.15 16.69
C THR A 88 15.50 -26.13 17.54
N ALA A 89 15.15 -24.98 16.97
CA ALA A 89 14.47 -23.94 17.70
C ALA A 89 13.17 -24.55 18.24
N GLU A 90 13.25 -25.10 19.45
CA GLU A 90 12.13 -25.50 20.26
C GLU A 90 11.48 -24.20 20.70
N SER A 91 10.67 -23.64 19.82
CA SER A 91 9.87 -22.47 20.12
C SER A 91 8.63 -22.49 19.24
N THR A 92 7.89 -23.60 19.25
CA THR A 92 6.44 -23.45 19.34
C THR A 92 6.16 -23.32 20.83
N PRO A 93 5.99 -22.11 21.38
CA PRO A 93 5.60 -22.01 22.75
C PRO A 93 4.26 -22.73 22.85
N THR A 94 4.22 -23.76 23.70
CA THR A 94 2.98 -24.22 24.34
C THR A 94 2.46 -23.15 25.31
N LEU A 95 2.60 -21.86 24.96
CA LEU A 95 2.07 -20.75 25.72
C LEU A 95 0.61 -20.66 25.32
N ARG A 96 -0.23 -21.06 26.27
CA ARG A 96 -1.64 -20.70 26.22
C ARG A 96 -1.71 -19.17 26.21
N PRO A 97 -2.30 -18.54 25.19
CA PRO A 97 -2.39 -17.08 25.10
C PRO A 97 -3.02 -16.50 26.37
N ALA A 98 -2.40 -15.46 26.92
CA ALA A 98 -2.90 -14.81 28.12
C ALA A 98 -4.20 -14.06 27.83
N GLN A 99 -5.21 -14.24 28.67
CA GLN A 99 -6.49 -13.53 28.58
C GLN A 99 -6.54 -12.27 29.46
N THR A 100 -5.62 -12.18 30.42
CA THR A 100 -5.47 -11.08 31.37
C THR A 100 -3.96 -10.90 31.62
N PRO A 101 -3.47 -9.67 31.87
CA PRO A 101 -2.05 -9.45 32.13
C PRO A 101 -1.55 -10.23 33.35
N SER A 102 -0.29 -10.65 33.33
CA SER A 102 0.33 -11.43 34.41
C SER A 102 0.48 -10.64 35.73
N ASP A 103 0.50 -9.32 35.67
CA ASP A 103 0.68 -8.39 36.79
C ASP A 103 -0.64 -7.80 37.33
N GLY A 104 -1.79 -8.16 36.74
CA GLY A 104 -3.09 -7.69 37.24
C GLY A 104 -4.23 -7.79 36.23
N PRO A 105 -5.44 -7.28 36.57
CA PRO A 105 -6.67 -7.55 35.81
C PRO A 105 -6.81 -6.86 34.44
N GLY A 106 -5.84 -6.06 34.01
CA GLY A 106 -5.94 -5.22 32.80
C GLY A 106 -6.99 -4.10 32.92
N LYS A 107 -6.79 -3.01 32.18
CA LYS A 107 -7.63 -1.79 32.25
C LYS A 107 -8.64 -1.71 31.11
N VAL A 108 -8.24 -2.11 29.91
CA VAL A 108 -9.09 -2.09 28.71
C VAL A 108 -9.57 -3.49 28.36
N THR A 109 -10.75 -3.57 27.75
CA THR A 109 -11.31 -4.81 27.21
C THR A 109 -11.18 -4.82 25.70
N VAL A 110 -10.41 -5.76 25.16
CA VAL A 110 -10.24 -5.93 23.71
C VAL A 110 -11.00 -7.18 23.28
N VAL A 111 -11.72 -7.09 22.17
CA VAL A 111 -12.37 -8.24 21.55
C VAL A 111 -11.92 -8.33 20.10
N TYR A 112 -11.29 -9.45 19.76
CA TYR A 112 -10.99 -9.84 18.40
C TYR A 112 -12.07 -10.79 17.90
N GLU A 113 -12.59 -10.55 16.70
CA GLU A 113 -13.53 -11.42 16.01
C GLU A 113 -13.00 -11.66 14.59
N VAL A 114 -12.92 -12.92 14.18
CA VAL A 114 -12.54 -13.32 12.83
C VAL A 114 -13.59 -14.30 12.29
N THR A 115 -14.08 -14.03 11.09
CA THR A 115 -15.11 -14.84 10.43
C THR A 115 -14.67 -15.16 9.01
N GLY A 116 -15.08 -16.29 8.47
CA GLY A 116 -14.74 -16.70 7.11
C GLY A 116 -15.12 -18.15 6.84
N ASP A 117 -14.95 -18.56 5.60
CA ASP A 117 -15.27 -19.91 5.14
C ASP A 117 -14.02 -20.80 5.19
N GLY A 118 -13.86 -21.55 6.28
CA GLY A 118 -12.75 -22.49 6.47
C GLY A 118 -11.85 -22.17 7.66
N PRO A 119 -10.74 -22.91 7.82
CA PRO A 119 -9.73 -22.60 8.83
C PRO A 119 -8.88 -21.39 8.41
N ALA A 120 -8.42 -20.63 9.40
CA ALA A 120 -7.53 -19.49 9.18
C ALA A 120 -6.31 -19.54 10.10
N ASP A 121 -5.20 -19.02 9.59
CA ASP A 121 -4.01 -18.73 10.38
C ASP A 121 -4.17 -17.33 10.96
N LEU A 122 -3.95 -17.19 12.27
CA LEU A 122 -4.13 -15.94 12.98
C LEU A 122 -2.84 -15.48 13.63
N GLU A 123 -2.62 -14.17 13.60
CA GLU A 123 -1.58 -13.53 14.39
C GLU A 123 -2.17 -12.37 15.19
N TYR A 124 -1.91 -12.31 16.50
CA TYR A 124 -2.49 -11.27 17.36
C TYR A 124 -1.67 -11.04 18.63
N TYR A 125 -1.89 -9.91 19.29
CA TYR A 125 -1.32 -9.66 20.62
C TYR A 125 -2.22 -10.21 21.73
N ASP A 126 -1.66 -10.99 22.66
CA ASP A 126 -2.37 -11.46 23.84
C ASP A 126 -2.41 -10.40 24.97
N ALA A 127 -2.93 -10.76 26.14
CA ALA A 127 -3.08 -9.82 27.25
C ALA A 127 -1.76 -9.31 27.88
N ASN A 128 -0.65 -10.04 27.73
CA ASN A 128 0.68 -9.55 28.08
C ASN A 128 1.29 -8.70 26.96
N GLY A 129 0.63 -8.67 25.80
CA GLY A 129 1.15 -8.13 24.56
C GLY A 129 2.16 -9.06 23.91
N ASP A 130 2.16 -10.35 24.22
CA ASP A 130 2.98 -11.29 23.47
C ASP A 130 2.36 -11.50 22.09
N PHE A 131 3.20 -11.56 21.04
CA PHE A 131 2.74 -11.83 19.69
C PHE A 131 2.49 -13.32 19.54
N ILE A 132 1.23 -13.69 19.31
CA ILE A 132 0.77 -15.07 19.21
C ILE A 132 0.50 -15.38 17.75
N GLN A 133 1.04 -16.51 17.29
CA GLN A 133 0.67 -17.14 16.02
C GLN A 133 -0.05 -18.44 16.31
N VAL A 134 -1.20 -18.63 15.68
CA VAL A 134 -1.97 -19.88 15.76
C VAL A 134 -2.45 -20.27 14.37
N GLU A 135 -2.12 -21.48 13.97
CA GLU A 135 -2.43 -21.98 12.64
C GLU A 135 -3.77 -22.73 12.63
N ARG A 136 -4.44 -22.71 11.49
CA ARG A 136 -5.64 -23.50 11.16
C ARG A 136 -6.75 -23.43 12.20
N VAL A 137 -7.00 -22.24 12.76
CA VAL A 137 -8.07 -21.98 13.71
C VAL A 137 -9.42 -22.11 13.02
N LYS A 138 -10.36 -22.82 13.66
CA LYS A 138 -11.73 -22.93 13.17
C LYS A 138 -12.47 -21.60 13.28
N LEU A 139 -13.00 -21.12 12.16
CA LEU A 139 -13.87 -19.94 12.13
C LEU A 139 -15.37 -20.31 12.31
N PRO A 140 -16.21 -19.39 12.85
CA PRO A 140 -15.84 -18.08 13.38
C PRO A 140 -15.08 -18.19 14.71
N TRP A 141 -14.03 -17.38 14.85
CA TRP A 141 -13.20 -17.29 16.04
C TRP A 141 -13.43 -15.96 16.75
N ARG A 142 -13.41 -16.00 18.08
CA ARG A 142 -13.58 -14.82 18.92
C ARG A 142 -12.76 -14.94 20.19
N GLN A 143 -12.03 -13.88 20.51
CA GLN A 143 -11.22 -13.79 21.73
C GLN A 143 -11.48 -12.49 22.46
N ARG A 144 -11.72 -12.59 23.77
CA ARG A 144 -11.89 -11.44 24.66
C ARG A 144 -10.72 -11.39 25.63
N LEU A 145 -10.01 -10.26 25.64
CA LEU A 145 -8.82 -10.03 26.44
C LEU A 145 -9.04 -8.82 27.36
N ARG A 146 -8.35 -8.83 28.50
CA ARG A 146 -8.09 -7.64 29.29
C ARG A 146 -6.65 -7.22 29.01
N MET A 147 -6.39 -5.95 28.72
CA MET A 147 -5.03 -5.47 28.39
C MET A 147 -4.71 -4.22 29.20
N HIS A 148 -3.42 -3.91 29.37
CA HIS A 148 -3.00 -2.64 29.97
C HIS A 148 -2.82 -1.52 28.96
N ASP A 149 -2.41 -1.89 27.75
CA ASP A 149 -2.04 -0.98 26.66
C ASP A 149 -2.99 -1.21 25.48
N ASP A 150 -3.68 -0.16 25.08
CA ASP A 150 -4.58 -0.12 23.93
C ASP A 150 -3.84 0.15 22.61
N ASN A 151 -2.55 0.51 22.64
CA ASN A 151 -1.72 0.69 21.43
C ASN A 151 -1.18 -0.64 20.87
N ARG A 152 -1.47 -1.77 21.54
CA ARG A 152 -1.03 -3.11 21.13
C ARG A 152 -2.21 -3.98 20.74
N VAL A 153 -3.08 -3.41 19.90
CA VAL A 153 -4.34 -4.00 19.47
C VAL A 153 -4.26 -4.32 17.99
N MET A 154 -4.10 -5.60 17.67
CA MET A 154 -3.97 -6.07 16.29
C MET A 154 -4.43 -7.52 16.17
N VAL A 155 -5.15 -7.81 15.09
CA VAL A 155 -5.37 -9.18 14.60
C VAL A 155 -5.16 -9.22 13.08
N LEU A 156 -4.31 -10.13 12.66
CA LEU A 156 -4.09 -10.54 11.28
C LEU A 156 -4.72 -11.91 11.09
N ALA A 157 -5.36 -12.13 9.95
CA ALA A 157 -5.92 -13.43 9.61
C ALA A 157 -5.78 -13.70 8.12
N SER A 158 -5.38 -14.92 7.76
CA SER A 158 -5.35 -15.40 6.37
C SER A 158 -5.99 -16.78 6.26
N ASN A 159 -6.57 -17.09 5.11
CA ASN A 159 -7.12 -18.43 4.88
C ASN A 159 -6.01 -19.47 4.79
N SER A 160 -6.18 -20.61 5.48
CA SER A 160 -5.20 -21.69 5.45
C SER A 160 -5.32 -22.60 4.22
N ASP A 161 -6.47 -22.59 3.54
CA ASP A 161 -6.81 -23.55 2.48
C ASP A 161 -6.98 -22.91 1.07
N GLY A 162 -6.72 -21.60 0.90
CA GLY A 162 -6.81 -20.89 -0.38
C GLY A 162 -7.64 -19.60 -0.34
N GLU A 163 -8.04 -19.06 -1.49
CA GLU A 163 -8.88 -17.86 -1.54
C GLU A 163 -10.31 -18.15 -1.07
N ALA A 164 -10.75 -17.43 -0.03
CA ALA A 164 -12.10 -17.49 0.55
C ALA A 164 -12.37 -16.18 1.29
N THR A 165 -13.63 -15.75 1.37
CA THR A 165 -13.93 -14.51 2.09
C THR A 165 -13.61 -14.67 3.58
N ILE A 166 -12.77 -13.77 4.09
CA ILE A 166 -12.38 -13.66 5.49
C ILE A 166 -12.58 -12.20 5.94
N ALA A 167 -13.02 -12.02 7.17
CA ALA A 167 -13.26 -10.71 7.77
C ALA A 167 -12.80 -10.67 9.22
N CYS A 168 -12.27 -9.53 9.65
CA CYS A 168 -11.94 -9.27 11.04
C CYS A 168 -12.69 -8.05 11.58
N ARG A 169 -12.90 -8.05 12.90
CA ARG A 169 -13.41 -6.92 13.66
C ARG A 169 -12.68 -6.83 14.99
N VAL A 170 -12.35 -5.60 15.38
CA VAL A 170 -11.78 -5.31 16.70
C VAL A 170 -12.63 -4.29 17.43
N THR A 171 -12.89 -4.58 18.71
CA THR A 171 -13.53 -3.62 19.62
C THR A 171 -12.68 -3.41 20.87
N VAL A 172 -12.58 -2.16 21.32
CA VAL A 172 -11.91 -1.73 22.56
C VAL A 172 -12.95 -1.06 23.44
N ASP A 173 -13.15 -1.58 24.64
CA ASP A 173 -14.18 -1.12 25.60
C ASP A 173 -15.59 -0.99 24.98
N GLY A 174 -15.88 -1.88 24.03
CA GLY A 174 -17.16 -1.93 23.30
C GLY A 174 -17.26 -0.98 22.12
N ALA A 175 -16.30 -0.07 21.92
CA ALA A 175 -16.19 0.75 20.73
C ALA A 175 -15.48 -0.02 19.62
N ARG A 176 -16.02 0.01 18.41
CA ARG A 176 -15.36 -0.61 17.26
C ARG A 176 -14.23 0.28 16.78
N VAL A 177 -13.01 -0.25 16.76
CA VAL A 177 -11.81 0.48 16.34
C VAL A 177 -11.31 0.04 14.97
N ALA A 178 -11.59 -1.21 14.55
CA ALA A 178 -11.20 -1.73 13.25
C ALA A 178 -12.21 -2.72 12.65
N GLU A 179 -12.21 -2.78 11.32
CA GLU A 179 -12.92 -3.73 10.45
C GLU A 179 -12.12 -3.90 9.17
N ASP A 180 -12.04 -5.13 8.68
CA ASP A 180 -11.51 -5.42 7.35
C ASP A 180 -12.14 -6.71 6.80
N ALA A 181 -12.21 -6.84 5.48
CA ALA A 181 -12.74 -8.00 4.77
C ALA A 181 -12.07 -8.15 3.39
N SER A 182 -11.60 -9.34 3.07
CA SER A 182 -11.00 -9.66 1.77
C SER A 182 -11.14 -11.16 1.45
N ASP A 183 -10.66 -11.60 0.28
CA ASP A 183 -10.69 -13.01 -0.13
C ASP A 183 -9.38 -13.77 0.17
N TRP A 184 -8.40 -13.13 0.83
CA TRP A 184 -7.10 -13.76 1.10
C TRP A 184 -6.64 -13.59 2.56
N ALA A 185 -6.53 -12.34 3.02
CA ALA A 185 -6.13 -11.97 4.36
C ALA A 185 -6.62 -10.58 4.74
N VAL A 186 -6.79 -10.39 6.05
CA VAL A 186 -7.31 -9.16 6.63
C VAL A 186 -6.39 -8.65 7.73
N ASN A 187 -6.35 -7.34 7.89
CA ASN A 187 -5.61 -6.67 8.95
C ASN A 187 -6.52 -5.71 9.70
N CYS A 188 -6.78 -6.02 10.96
CA CYS A 188 -7.46 -5.11 11.87
C CYS A 188 -6.50 -4.62 12.95
N THR A 189 -6.04 -3.38 12.80
CA THR A 189 -5.24 -2.66 13.81
C THR A 189 -6.05 -1.50 14.38
N GLY A 190 -6.08 -1.37 15.70
CA GLY A 190 -6.89 -0.39 16.45
C GLY A 190 -6.09 0.74 17.07
#